data_AF-A0A3S1UFB2-F1
#
_entry.id   AF-A0A3S1UFB2-F1
#
_cell.length_a   1.000
_cell.length_b   1.000
_cell.length_c   1.000
_cell.angle_alpha   90.00
_cell.angle_beta   90.00
_cell.angle_gamma   90.00
#
_symmetry.space_group_name_H-M   'P 1'
#
loop_
_entity.id
_entity.type
_entity.pdbx_description
1 polymer ?
#
loop_
_entity_poly.entity_id
_entity_poly.type
_entity_poly.pdbx_seq_one_letter_code
_entity_poly.pdbx_strand_id
1 'polypeptide(L)' 'MLIRLGYEIAIECVAATPVISVLEIHRDRQADIKRQTRVLTSPAVPTRLY' A
#
# COMPACT_ATOMS: atom_id res chain seq x y z
N MET A 1 -3.18 -18.72 10.51
CA MET A 1 -1.97 -18.66 9.65
C MET A 1 -1.50 -17.22 9.69
N LEU A 2 -0.27 -16.93 10.13
CA LEU A 2 0.15 -15.56 10.41
C LEU A 2 0.38 -14.75 9.13
N ILE A 3 -0.03 -13.47 9.13
CA ILE A 3 0.11 -12.54 8.01
C ILE A 3 1.18 -11.49 8.34
N ARG A 4 2.14 -11.32 7.43
CA ARG A 4 3.00 -10.13 7.33
C ARG A 4 2.52 -9.32 6.12
N LEU A 5 2.01 -8.11 6.37
CA LEU A 5 1.50 -7.23 5.34
C LEU A 5 2.62 -6.38 4.75
N GLY A 6 3.00 -6.70 3.53
CA GLY A 6 3.91 -5.90 2.72
C GLY A 6 3.85 -6.40 1.28
N TYR A 7 3.83 -5.46 0.34
CA TYR A 7 3.93 -5.73 -1.08
C TYR A 7 4.71 -4.58 -1.72
N GLU A 8 5.28 -4.85 -2.89
CA GLU A 8 5.93 -3.86 -3.72
C GLU A 8 5.16 -3.76 -5.03
N ILE A 9 4.77 -2.55 -5.42
CA ILE A 9 4.06 -2.26 -6.67
C ILE A 9 4.77 -1.07 -7.33
N ALA A 10 5.10 -1.22 -8.61
CA ALA A 10 5.57 -0.15 -9.47
C ALA A 10 4.46 0.21 -10.47
N ILE A 11 4.19 1.50 -10.65
CA ILE A 11 3.17 2.01 -11.58
C ILE A 11 3.83 3.08 -12.44
N GLU A 12 3.81 2.87 -13.75
CA GLU A 12 4.24 3.88 -14.72
C GLU A 12 3.05 4.72 -15.16
N CYS A 13 3.17 6.03 -15.02
CA CYS A 13 2.17 6.99 -15.45
C CYS A 13 2.78 7.89 -16.52
N VAL A 14 2.14 7.98 -17.69
CA VAL A 14 2.60 8.83 -18.81
C VAL A 14 2.48 10.33 -18.53
N ALA A 15 1.74 10.71 -17.49
CA ALA A 15 1.55 12.08 -17.02
C ALA A 15 1.36 12.09 -15.49
N ALA A 16 1.22 13.29 -14.90
CA ALA A 16 0.91 13.44 -13.48
C ALA A 16 -0.49 12.88 -13.18
N THR A 17 -0.53 11.68 -12.60
CA THR A 17 -1.76 10.92 -12.35
C THR A 17 -1.97 10.71 -10.85
N PRO A 18 -3.15 11.05 -10.30
CA PRO A 18 -3.51 10.67 -8.94
C PRO A 18 -3.60 9.14 -8.81
N VAL A 19 -2.91 8.57 -7.82
CA VAL A 19 -2.91 7.13 -7.54
C VAL A 19 -3.45 6.89 -6.13
N ILE A 20 -4.40 5.96 -6.01
CA ILE A 20 -4.93 5.47 -4.73
C ILE A 20 -4.59 3.99 -4.64
N SER A 21 -3.89 3.60 -3.56
CA SER A 21 -3.65 2.20 -3.25
C SER A 21 -4.52 1.79 -2.06
N VAL A 22 -5.36 0.77 -2.26
CA VAL A 22 -6.26 0.23 -1.23
C VAL A 22 -5.86 -1.21 -0.95
N LEU A 23 -5.67 -1.54 0.33
CA LEU A 23 -5.49 -2.90 0.80
C LEU A 23 -6.66 -3.25 1.71
N GLU A 24 -7.46 -4.22 1.29
CA GLU A 24 -8.55 -4.78 2.11
C GLU A 24 -8.14 -6.15 2.66
N ILE A 25 -8.38 -6.35 3.95
CA ILE A 25 -8.13 -7.62 4.64
C ILE A 25 -9.45 -8.10 5.21
N HIS A 26 -9.85 -9.30 4.80
CA HIS A 26 -11.07 -9.93 5.30
C HIS A 26 -11.09 -9.92 6.84
N ARG A 27 -12.24 -9.58 7.42
CA ARG A 27 -12.39 -9.35 8.87
C ARG A 27 -11.86 -10.51 9.71
N ASP A 28 -12.16 -11.75 9.32
CA ASP A 28 -11.73 -12.95 10.03
C ASP A 28 -10.21 -13.15 10.04
N ARG A 29 -9.49 -12.50 9.12
CA ARG A 29 -8.03 -12.58 9.00
C ARG A 29 -7.31 -11.43 9.71
N GLN A 30 -8.03 -10.48 10.29
CA GLN A 30 -7.42 -9.33 11.00
C GLN A 30 -6.58 -9.80 12.20
N ALA A 31 -7.05 -10.80 12.95
CA ALA A 31 -6.33 -11.36 14.10
C ALA A 31 -5.02 -12.09 13.71
N ASP A 32 -4.88 -12.48 12.44
CA ASP A 32 -3.67 -13.12 11.92
C ASP A 32 -2.55 -12.10 11.63
N ILE A 33 -2.83 -10.79 11.61
CA ILE A 33 -1.84 -9.75 11.29
C ILE A 33 -0.84 -9.63 12.44
N LYS A 34 0.43 -9.93 12.17
CA LYS A 34 1.52 -9.79 13.15
C LYS A 34 2.40 -8.58 12.92
N ARG A 35 2.48 -8.11 11.67
CA ARG A 35 3.28 -6.95 11.30
C ARG A 35 2.70 -6.30 10.06
N GLN A 36 2.58 -4.98 10.11
CA GLN A 36 2.21 -4.15 8.99
C GLN A 36 3.37 -3.21 8.66
N THR A 37 3.88 -3.31 7.44
CA THR A 37 4.88 -2.36 6.94
C THR A 37 4.19 -1.03 6.67
N ARG A 38 4.84 0.09 7.03
CA ARG A 38 4.34 1.43 6.68
C ARG A 38 4.27 1.55 5.16
N VAL A 39 3.26 2.25 4.66
CA VAL A 39 3.20 2.60 3.24
C VAL A 39 4.39 3.49 2.92
N LEU A 40 5.22 3.04 1.98
CA LEU A 40 6.37 3.77 1.45
C LEU A 40 6.14 3.95 -0.05
N THR A 41 6.30 5.18 -0.53
CA THR A 41 6.14 5.53 -1.95
C THR A 41 7.29 6.42 -2.38
N SER A 42 7.83 6.18 -3.57
CA SER A 42 8.89 7.00 -4.18
C SER A 42 8.43 7.55 -5.55
N PRO A 43 7.43 8.44 -5.57
CA PRO A 43 6.95 9.05 -6.80
C PRO A 43 8.00 9.99 -7.40
N ALA A 44 8.01 10.12 -8.73
CA ALA A 44 8.89 11.08 -9.42
C ALA A 44 8.45 12.55 -9.24
N VAL A 45 7.25 12.78 -8.68
CA VAL A 45 6.67 14.11 -8.42
C VAL A 45 6.30 14.26 -6.94
N PRO A 46 6.23 15.50 -6.40
CA PRO A 46 5.84 15.73 -5.02
C PRO A 46 4.47 15.13 -4.68
N THR A 47 4.34 14.54 -3.49
CA THR A 47 3.09 13.94 -3.01
C THR A 47 2.57 14.60 -1.74
N ARG A 48 1.25 14.51 -1.56
CA ARG A 48 0.56 14.92 -0.33
C ARG A 48 -0.34 13.77 0.13
N LEU A 49 -0.22 13.42 1.40
CA LEU A 49 -1.15 12.51 2.07
C LEU A 49 -2.34 13.34 2.57
N TYR A 50 -3.56 12.84 2.35
CA TYR A 50 -4.81 13.43 2.83
C TYR A 50 -5.44 12.53 3.90
#